data_AF-A0A7K4ILM9-F1
#
_entry.id   AF-A0A7K4ILM9-F1
#
_cell.length_a   1.000
_cell.length_b   1.000
_cell.length_c   1.000
_cell.angle_alpha   90.00
_cell.angle_beta   90.00
_cell.angle_gamma   90.00
#
_symmetry.space_group_name_H-M   'P 1'
#
loop_
_entity.id
_entity.type
_entity.pdbx_description
1 polymer ?
#
loop_
_entity_poly.entity_id
_entity_poly.type
_entity_poly.pdbx_seq_one_letter_code
_entity_poly.pdbx_strand_id
1 'polypeptide(L)'
;MIRRILEGKSIPRINNVVDAYNLASIKTEIALAAFDEDKIQGNLIMRFAIKGENFLGIGMEEPKELQDGEIVVSDDVKLVAIYPYRNTDESKLNEKTRNVLLMVCDVPGISKESVIDAKDIAIEYITKFCDGSSIE
;
A
#
# COMPACT_ATOMS: atom_id res chain seq x y z
N MET A 1 5.70 -4.26 -6.43
CA MET A 1 6.71 -3.76 -7.40
C MET A 1 7.44 -4.84 -8.20
N ILE A 2 7.87 -5.95 -7.58
CA ILE A 2 8.67 -7.01 -8.23
C ILE A 2 8.07 -7.51 -9.55
N ARG A 3 6.77 -7.83 -9.60
CA ARG A 3 6.09 -8.25 -10.83
C ARG A 3 6.33 -7.28 -11.99
N ARG A 4 6.27 -5.98 -11.74
CA ARG A 4 6.49 -4.93 -12.76
C ARG A 4 7.92 -4.98 -13.31
N ILE A 5 8.92 -5.19 -12.43
CA ILE A 5 10.34 -5.27 -12.80
C ILE A 5 10.58 -6.53 -13.65
N LEU A 6 10.02 -7.68 -13.24
CA LEU A 6 10.12 -8.94 -13.99
C LEU A 6 9.47 -8.85 -15.38
N GLU A 7 8.42 -8.04 -15.53
CA GLU A 7 7.81 -7.71 -16.82
C GLU A 7 8.65 -6.72 -17.68
N GLY A 8 9.86 -6.35 -17.25
CA GLY A 8 10.76 -5.45 -17.97
C GLY A 8 10.33 -3.97 -17.94
N LYS A 9 9.37 -3.61 -17.08
CA LYS A 9 8.88 -2.24 -16.97
C LYS A 9 9.76 -1.43 -16.01
N SER A 10 9.97 -0.16 -16.34
CA SER A 10 10.73 0.76 -15.49
C SER A 10 10.05 0.98 -14.12
N ILE A 11 10.89 1.20 -13.10
CA ILE A 11 10.44 1.67 -11.78
C ILE A 11 10.02 3.14 -11.93
N PRO A 12 8.77 3.50 -11.59
CA PRO A 12 8.31 4.89 -11.67
C PRO A 12 9.00 5.74 -10.58
N ARG A 13 9.09 7.05 -10.84
CA ARG A 13 9.42 8.05 -9.81
C ARG A 13 8.13 8.80 -9.50
N ILE A 14 7.63 8.70 -8.27
CA ILE A 14 6.31 9.21 -7.89
C ILE A 14 6.47 10.36 -6.90
N ASN A 15 6.94 10.06 -5.70
CA ASN A 15 7.35 11.02 -4.68
C ASN A 15 8.27 10.32 -3.68
N ASN A 16 8.90 11.07 -2.79
CA ASN A 16 9.88 10.54 -1.84
C ASN A 16 9.33 9.39 -0.98
N VAL A 17 8.15 9.52 -0.38
CA VAL A 17 7.55 8.48 0.48
C VAL A 17 7.19 7.23 -0.33
N VAL A 18 6.53 7.43 -1.48
CA VAL A 18 6.08 6.34 -2.35
C VAL A 18 7.28 5.57 -2.91
N ASP A 19 8.30 6.28 -3.35
CA ASP A 19 9.51 5.67 -3.90
C ASP A 19 10.31 4.95 -2.79
N ALA A 20 10.34 5.50 -1.57
CA ALA A 20 11.00 4.88 -0.41
C ALA A 20 10.37 3.54 -0.02
N TYR A 21 9.05 3.47 0.20
CA TYR A 21 8.42 2.19 0.55
C TYR A 21 8.41 1.22 -0.62
N ASN A 22 8.32 1.71 -1.88
CA ASN A 22 8.46 0.84 -3.04
C ASN A 22 9.86 0.21 -3.12
N LEU A 23 10.91 0.97 -2.82
CA LEU A 23 12.27 0.45 -2.73
C LEU A 23 12.40 -0.61 -1.62
N ALA A 24 11.80 -0.36 -0.45
CA ALA A 24 11.74 -1.35 0.63
C ALA A 24 11.02 -2.64 0.19
N SER A 25 9.89 -2.53 -0.51
CA SER A 25 9.15 -3.69 -1.04
C SER A 25 9.95 -4.50 -2.07
N ILE A 26 10.79 -3.83 -2.86
CA ILE A 26 11.68 -4.49 -3.83
C ILE A 26 12.82 -5.19 -3.10
N LYS A 27 13.39 -4.53 -2.09
CA LYS A 27 14.53 -5.03 -1.32
C LYS A 27 14.18 -6.26 -0.47
N THR A 28 12.99 -6.27 0.12
CA THR A 28 12.54 -7.28 1.10
C THR A 28 11.66 -8.34 0.48
N GLU A 29 11.19 -8.11 -0.75
CA GLU A 29 10.22 -8.96 -1.44
C GLU A 29 8.85 -9.06 -0.75
N ILE A 30 8.59 -8.20 0.25
CA ILE A 30 7.32 -8.10 0.96
C ILE A 30 6.42 -7.04 0.32
N ALA A 31 5.14 -7.37 0.17
CA ALA A 31 4.15 -6.41 -0.31
C ALA A 31 3.87 -5.34 0.77
N LEU A 32 4.06 -4.08 0.38
CA LEU A 32 3.81 -2.91 1.21
C LEU A 32 2.76 -2.03 0.55
N ALA A 33 1.87 -1.46 1.36
CA ALA A 33 0.99 -0.36 0.96
C ALA A 33 1.12 0.78 1.96
N ALA A 34 0.92 2.01 1.49
CA ALA A 34 0.92 3.19 2.35
C ALA A 34 -0.30 4.06 2.03
N PHE A 35 -0.89 4.63 3.07
CA PHE A 35 -2.09 5.45 2.99
C PHE A 35 -1.87 6.79 3.70
N ASP A 36 -2.57 7.82 3.24
CA ASP A 36 -2.69 9.07 3.97
C ASP A 36 -3.56 8.79 5.20
N GLU A 37 -2.93 8.73 6.39
CA GLU A 37 -3.60 8.32 7.63
C GLU A 37 -4.77 9.25 7.95
N ASP A 38 -4.62 10.55 7.66
CA ASP A 38 -5.64 11.58 7.89
C ASP A 38 -6.91 11.38 7.04
N LYS A 39 -6.89 10.44 6.09
CA LYS A 39 -8.03 10.09 5.21
C LYS A 39 -8.63 8.72 5.49
N ILE A 40 -8.09 7.98 6.45
CA ILE A 40 -8.61 6.68 6.89
C ILE A 40 -9.63 6.92 8.00
N GLN A 41 -10.77 6.24 7.90
CA GLN A 41 -11.83 6.31 8.92
C GLN A 41 -11.92 5.00 9.70
N GLY A 42 -11.55 5.04 10.97
CA GLY A 42 -11.63 3.88 11.85
C GLY A 42 -10.54 2.85 11.55
N ASN A 43 -10.91 1.56 11.49
CA ASN A 43 -9.94 0.48 11.37
C ASN A 43 -9.79 -0.01 9.93
N LEU A 44 -8.57 -0.37 9.54
CA LEU A 44 -8.35 -1.10 8.29
C LEU A 44 -8.65 -2.59 8.47
N ILE A 45 -9.47 -3.13 7.58
CA ILE A 45 -9.85 -4.54 7.54
C ILE A 45 -9.49 -5.10 6.18
N MET A 46 -8.70 -6.18 6.18
CA MET A 46 -8.50 -7.00 4.99
C MET A 46 -9.60 -8.06 4.91
N ARG A 47 -10.31 -8.11 3.77
CA ARG A 47 -11.43 -9.01 3.55
C ARG A 47 -11.58 -9.37 2.07
N PHE A 48 -12.44 -10.33 1.77
CA PHE A 48 -12.89 -10.53 0.40
C PHE A 48 -13.81 -9.39 -0.03
N ALA A 49 -13.71 -9.03 -1.32
CA ALA A 49 -14.64 -8.13 -1.97
C ALA A 49 -16.04 -8.73 -1.96
N ILE A 50 -17.03 -7.87 -1.78
CA ILE A 50 -18.43 -8.24 -1.97
C ILE A 50 -18.76 -8.03 -3.44
N LYS A 51 -19.41 -9.01 -4.07
CA LYS A 51 -19.83 -8.90 -5.46
C LYS A 51 -20.62 -7.60 -5.70
N GLY A 52 -20.23 -6.86 -6.72
CA GLY A 52 -20.86 -5.57 -7.06
C GLY A 52 -20.25 -4.37 -6.34
N GLU A 53 -19.24 -4.54 -5.48
CA GLU A 53 -18.49 -3.41 -4.93
C GLU A 53 -17.74 -2.66 -6.04
N ASN A 54 -17.85 -1.34 -6.02
CA ASN A 54 -17.14 -0.49 -6.96
C ASN A 54 -15.83 0.02 -6.35
N PHE A 55 -14.76 -0.03 -7.14
CA PHE A 55 -13.45 0.44 -6.74
C PHE A 55 -12.89 1.43 -7.77
N LEU A 56 -12.54 2.64 -7.30
CA LEU A 56 -11.83 3.64 -8.09
C LEU A 56 -10.38 3.78 -7.58
N GLY A 57 -9.46 3.17 -8.32
CA GLY A 57 -8.04 3.17 -7.99
C GLY A 57 -7.27 4.38 -8.51
N ILE A 58 -6.06 4.57 -8.00
CA ILE A 58 -5.11 5.55 -8.54
C ILE A 58 -4.90 5.30 -10.04
N GLY A 59 -5.07 6.34 -10.84
CA GLY A 59 -4.87 6.30 -12.30
C GLY A 59 -5.97 5.57 -13.07
N MET A 60 -7.12 5.30 -12.45
CA MET A 60 -8.32 4.82 -13.15
C MET A 60 -9.19 6.02 -13.55
N GLU A 61 -9.75 5.98 -14.76
CA GLU A 61 -10.70 6.99 -15.23
C GLU A 61 -12.09 6.76 -14.67
N GLU A 62 -12.50 5.50 -14.54
CA GLU A 62 -13.83 5.10 -14.07
C GLU A 62 -13.72 3.96 -13.04
N PRO A 63 -14.69 3.85 -12.10
CA PRO A 63 -14.72 2.74 -11.15
C PRO A 63 -14.84 1.39 -11.85
N LYS A 64 -14.20 0.36 -11.30
CA LYS A 64 -14.41 -1.03 -11.72
C LYS A 64 -15.28 -1.75 -10.70
N GLU A 65 -16.16 -2.61 -11.19
CA GLU A 65 -16.87 -3.56 -10.35
C GLU A 65 -15.93 -4.72 -9.97
N LEU A 66 -15.83 -5.01 -8.67
CA LEU A 66 -15.01 -6.08 -8.14
C LEU A 66 -15.67 -7.44 -8.32
N GLN A 67 -14.83 -8.43 -8.61
CA GLN A 67 -15.24 -9.82 -8.77
C GLN A 67 -15.09 -10.59 -7.45
N ASP A 68 -15.82 -11.71 -7.34
CA ASP A 68 -15.66 -12.63 -6.23
C ASP A 68 -14.21 -13.13 -6.13
N GLY A 69 -13.68 -13.17 -4.91
CA GLY A 69 -12.34 -13.67 -4.60
C GLY A 69 -11.23 -12.61 -4.66
N GLU A 70 -11.51 -11.37 -5.08
CA GLU A 70 -10.55 -10.27 -4.90
C GLU A 70 -10.40 -9.95 -3.40
N ILE A 71 -9.15 -9.82 -2.94
CA ILE A 71 -8.87 -9.37 -1.56
C ILE A 71 -8.76 -7.84 -1.59
N VAL A 72 -9.52 -7.20 -0.72
CA VAL A 72 -9.54 -5.74 -0.56
C VAL A 72 -9.16 -5.36 0.85
N VAL A 73 -8.76 -4.11 0.98
CA VAL A 73 -8.64 -3.44 2.26
C VAL A 73 -9.72 -2.36 2.29
N SER A 74 -10.51 -2.32 3.34
CA SER A 74 -11.50 -1.28 3.61
C SER A 74 -11.23 -0.62 4.94
N ASP A 75 -11.57 0.66 5.05
CA ASP A 75 -11.79 1.30 6.34
C ASP A 75 -13.26 1.10 6.77
N ASP A 76 -13.72 1.79 7.82
CA ASP A 76 -15.10 1.65 8.31
C ASP A 76 -16.16 2.23 7.35
N VAL A 77 -15.75 2.96 6.30
CA VAL A 77 -16.63 3.71 5.41
C VAL A 77 -16.49 3.28 3.94
N LYS A 78 -15.30 2.91 3.49
CA LYS A 78 -14.97 2.73 2.06
C LYS A 78 -13.85 1.73 1.82
N LEU A 79 -13.74 1.28 0.57
CA LEU A 79 -12.56 0.58 0.09
C LEU A 79 -11.35 1.53 0.03
N VAL A 80 -10.17 1.04 0.39
CA VAL A 80 -8.91 1.82 0.35
C VAL A 80 -7.85 1.19 -0.54
N ALA A 81 -7.89 -0.14 -0.76
CA ALA A 81 -7.00 -0.83 -1.68
C ALA A 81 -7.56 -2.16 -2.19
N ILE A 82 -7.03 -2.59 -3.33
CA ILE A 82 -7.03 -3.98 -3.79
C ILE A 82 -5.65 -4.56 -3.50
N TYR A 83 -5.64 -5.62 -2.70
CA TYR A 83 -4.43 -6.34 -2.37
C TYR A 83 -3.90 -7.14 -3.57
N PRO A 84 -2.58 -7.15 -3.84
CA PRO A 84 -1.50 -6.35 -3.25
C PRO A 84 -1.05 -5.16 -4.13
N TYR A 85 -1.87 -4.71 -5.09
CA TYR A 85 -1.33 -3.96 -6.24
C TYR A 85 -1.91 -2.56 -6.49
N ARG A 86 -2.99 -2.14 -5.81
CA ARG A 86 -3.59 -0.82 -6.12
C ARG A 86 -4.32 -0.19 -4.95
N ASN A 87 -3.97 1.06 -4.62
CA ASN A 87 -4.69 1.89 -3.66
C ASN A 87 -5.78 2.72 -4.37
N THR A 88 -6.77 3.20 -3.61
CA THR A 88 -7.72 4.20 -4.10
C THR A 88 -7.07 5.56 -4.32
N ASP A 89 -7.66 6.38 -5.19
CA ASP A 89 -7.21 7.76 -5.35
C ASP A 89 -7.48 8.62 -4.11
N GLU A 90 -8.55 8.31 -3.37
CA GLU A 90 -8.99 9.06 -2.20
C GLU A 90 -7.94 9.02 -1.08
N SER A 91 -7.48 7.82 -0.69
CA SER A 91 -6.53 7.61 0.41
C SER A 91 -5.04 7.70 0.00
N LYS A 92 -4.75 8.23 -1.20
CA LYS A 92 -3.38 8.30 -1.73
C LYS A 92 -2.52 9.33 -1.00
N LEU A 93 -1.23 8.99 -0.91
CA LEU A 93 -0.18 9.91 -0.51
C LEU A 93 -0.01 11.04 -1.53
N ASN A 94 0.11 12.26 -1.04
CA ASN A 94 0.35 13.46 -1.85
C ASN A 94 1.24 14.45 -1.08
N GLU A 95 1.60 15.58 -1.69
CA GLU A 95 2.51 16.58 -1.10
C GLU A 95 2.01 17.19 0.22
N LYS A 96 0.70 17.10 0.50
CA LYS A 96 0.09 17.58 1.74
C LYS A 96 0.05 16.53 2.84
N THR A 97 0.30 15.26 2.53
CA THR A 97 0.29 14.19 3.53
C THR A 97 1.36 14.47 4.59
N ARG A 98 1.00 14.28 5.86
CA ARG A 98 1.91 14.44 7.02
C ARG A 98 1.98 13.16 7.84
N ASN A 99 0.87 12.44 7.92
CA ASN A 99 0.76 11.18 8.63
C ASN A 99 0.58 10.04 7.61
N VAL A 100 1.44 9.03 7.71
CA VAL A 100 1.50 7.91 6.76
C VAL A 100 1.22 6.62 7.49
N LEU A 101 0.14 5.95 7.12
CA LEU A 101 -0.17 4.62 7.62
C LEU A 101 0.45 3.58 6.70
N LEU A 102 1.47 2.88 7.19
CA LEU A 102 2.15 1.81 6.46
C LEU A 102 1.53 0.45 6.79
N MET A 103 1.12 -0.29 5.77
CA MET A 103 0.62 -1.65 5.87
C MET A 103 1.64 -2.63 5.29
N VAL A 104 2.17 -3.51 6.15
CA VAL A 104 3.08 -4.60 5.79
C VAL A 104 2.29 -5.89 5.69
N CYS A 105 2.31 -6.54 4.53
CA CYS A 105 1.43 -7.67 4.28
C CYS A 105 2.13 -9.01 4.48
N ASP A 106 1.65 -9.79 5.45
CA ASP A 106 2.06 -11.17 5.69
C ASP A 106 1.21 -12.14 4.86
N VAL A 107 1.82 -13.21 4.35
CA VAL A 107 1.15 -14.31 3.65
C VAL A 107 1.74 -15.66 4.05
N PRO A 108 0.97 -16.76 3.93
CA PRO A 108 1.46 -18.10 4.28
C PRO A 108 2.78 -18.43 3.57
N GLY A 109 3.76 -18.88 4.36
CA GLY A 109 5.10 -19.26 3.87
C GLY A 109 6.16 -18.18 4.04
N ILE A 110 5.79 -16.95 4.42
CA ILE A 110 6.75 -15.90 4.80
C ILE A 110 7.03 -16.00 6.31
N SER A 111 8.30 -15.81 6.69
CA SER A 111 8.68 -15.82 8.10
C SER A 111 8.27 -14.50 8.77
N LYS A 112 7.89 -14.55 10.05
CA LYS A 112 7.60 -13.33 10.83
C LYS A 112 8.79 -12.36 10.87
N GLU A 113 10.01 -12.90 10.91
CA GLU A 113 11.25 -12.12 10.87
C GLU A 113 11.33 -11.31 9.57
N SER A 114 11.05 -11.93 8.42
CA SER A 114 11.03 -11.22 7.12
C SER A 114 9.99 -10.10 7.07
N VAL A 115 8.83 -10.28 7.71
CA VAL A 115 7.79 -9.24 7.81
C VAL A 115 8.27 -8.08 8.70
N ILE A 116 8.91 -8.38 9.83
CA ILE A 116 9.48 -7.37 10.73
C ILE A 116 10.63 -6.62 10.03
N ASP A 117 11.53 -7.33 9.36
CA ASP A 117 12.63 -6.73 8.60
C ASP A 117 12.09 -5.80 7.50
N ALA A 118 11.01 -6.18 6.83
CA ALA A 118 10.37 -5.33 5.82
C ALA A 118 9.77 -4.06 6.41
N LYS A 119 9.15 -4.15 7.59
CA LYS A 119 8.69 -2.99 8.35
C LYS A 119 9.86 -2.05 8.68
N ASP A 120 10.93 -2.60 9.24
CA ASP A 120 12.08 -1.83 9.72
C ASP A 120 12.83 -1.16 8.56
N ILE A 121 13.05 -1.87 7.45
CA ILE A 121 13.65 -1.30 6.23
C ILE A 121 12.76 -0.22 5.61
N ALA A 122 11.44 -0.40 5.61
CA ALA A 122 10.53 0.63 5.12
C ALA A 122 10.58 1.89 5.98
N ILE A 123 10.60 1.75 7.32
CA ILE A 123 10.78 2.87 8.24
C ILE A 123 12.14 3.55 8.01
N GLU A 124 13.22 2.78 7.90
CA GLU A 124 14.56 3.32 7.62
C GLU A 124 14.57 4.16 6.34
N TYR A 125 13.99 3.65 5.24
CA TYR A 125 13.99 4.37 3.97
C TYR A 125 13.10 5.60 4.02
N ILE A 126 11.90 5.51 4.61
CA ILE A 126 11.00 6.66 4.73
C ILE A 126 11.65 7.75 5.58
N THR A 127 12.19 7.41 6.76
CA THR A 127 12.84 8.38 7.65
C THR A 127 14.06 9.03 7.00
N LYS A 128 14.91 8.24 6.33
CA LYS A 128 16.11 8.72 5.62
C LYS A 128 15.81 9.70 4.48
N PHE A 129 14.72 9.49 3.74
CA PHE A 129 14.42 10.27 2.53
C PHE A 129 13.29 11.31 2.71
N CYS A 130 12.60 11.29 3.84
CA CYS A 130 11.43 12.14 4.08
C CYS A 130 11.48 12.92 5.41
N ASP A 131 12.57 12.81 6.20
CA ASP A 131 12.75 13.47 7.50
C ASP A 131 11.64 13.16 8.53
N GLY A 132 10.98 12.02 8.38
CA GLY A 132 9.90 11.56 9.26
C GLY A 132 10.39 10.83 10.50
N SER A 133 9.44 10.48 11.38
CA SER A 133 9.64 9.62 12.55
C SER A 133 8.50 8.60 12.63
N SER A 134 8.80 7.36 13.00
CA SER A 134 7.78 6.32 13.21
C SER A 134 7.13 6.47 14.58
N ILE A 135 5.82 6.25 14.63
CA ILE A 135 5.03 6.12 15.85
C ILE A 135 4.41 4.72 15.79
N GLU A 136 4.52 3.94 16.88
CA GLU A 136 3.88 2.62 16.98
C GLU A 136 2.45 2.71 17.50
#